data_AF-A0A5N5WRW3-F1
#
_entry.id   AF-A0A5N5WRW3-F1
#
_cell.length_a   1.000
_cell.length_b   1.000
_cell.length_c   1.000
_cell.angle_alpha   90.00
_cell.angle_beta   90.00
_cell.angle_gamma   90.00
#
_symmetry.space_group_name_H-M   'P 1'
#
loop_
_entity.id
_entity.type
_entity.pdbx_description
1 polymer ?
#
loop_
_entity_poly.entity_id
_entity_poly.type
_entity_poly.pdbx_seq_one_letter_code
_entity_poly.pdbx_strand_id
1 'polypeptide(L)'
;MFRCASRSFPSLYSTRSACTARYFHQVTTDFINYDGRGNLVTRRVPIIIGSPGETYVLIESSVGTALRAASPLASTSAACAEDRCKLTFFHDSQHFGFGSSSYPRLYIPGQIPRQTELNTSPATLFLSGKMHEIVLDGTLDASFAENASATGRNLEHVLDELKDM
;
A
#
# COMPACT_ATOMS: atom_id res chain seq x y z
N MET A 1 13.45 -57.96 -29.22
CA MET A 1 13.97 -57.48 -27.92
C MET A 1 14.94 -56.33 -28.18
N PHE A 2 14.53 -55.09 -27.93
CA PHE A 2 15.45 -53.95 -27.83
C PHE A 2 15.00 -53.11 -26.61
N ARG A 3 15.85 -53.05 -25.59
CA ARG A 3 15.65 -52.24 -24.39
C ARG A 3 16.14 -50.82 -24.69
N CYS A 4 15.24 -49.84 -24.73
CA CYS A 4 15.61 -48.43 -24.64
C CYS A 4 15.58 -48.01 -23.17
N ALA A 5 16.75 -47.63 -22.64
CA ALA A 5 16.86 -46.96 -21.34
C ALA A 5 16.66 -45.45 -21.56
N SER A 6 15.54 -44.91 -21.12
CA SER A 6 15.36 -43.46 -21.02
C SER A 6 16.12 -42.96 -19.80
N ARG A 7 17.25 -42.27 -20.04
CA ARG A 7 17.95 -41.49 -19.01
C ARG A 7 17.09 -40.27 -18.65
N SER A 8 16.87 -40.07 -17.36
CA SER A 8 16.33 -38.81 -16.81
C SER A 8 17.19 -37.63 -17.24
N PHE A 9 16.55 -36.65 -17.86
CA PHE A 9 17.06 -35.29 -17.88
C PHE A 9 16.49 -34.57 -16.66
N PRO A 10 17.31 -33.93 -15.81
CA PRO A 10 16.77 -33.00 -14.83
C PRO A 10 16.16 -31.84 -15.61
N SER A 11 14.83 -31.73 -15.56
CA SER A 11 14.13 -30.55 -16.01
C SER A 11 14.59 -29.40 -15.13
N LEU A 12 15.50 -28.59 -15.65
CA LEU A 12 15.83 -27.29 -15.08
C LEU A 12 14.57 -26.43 -15.25
N TYR A 13 13.66 -26.50 -14.29
CA TYR A 13 12.66 -25.46 -14.07
C TYR A 13 13.42 -24.22 -13.59
N SER A 14 14.07 -23.54 -14.53
CA SER A 14 14.30 -22.12 -14.38
C SER A 14 12.92 -21.49 -14.39
N THR A 15 12.40 -21.17 -13.21
CA THR A 15 11.30 -20.23 -13.07
C THR A 15 11.81 -18.91 -13.63
N ARG A 16 11.66 -18.73 -14.94
CA ARG A 16 11.59 -17.40 -15.54
C ARG A 16 10.48 -16.69 -14.80
N SER A 17 10.85 -15.94 -13.77
CA SER A 17 10.02 -14.90 -13.20
C SER A 17 9.65 -14.03 -14.39
N ALA A 18 8.41 -14.18 -14.88
CA ALA A 18 7.92 -13.32 -15.94
C ALA A 18 8.07 -11.90 -15.41
N CYS A 19 8.87 -11.08 -16.10
CA CYS A 19 9.02 -9.67 -15.77
C CYS A 19 7.64 -9.04 -16.01
N THR A 20 6.82 -9.04 -14.97
CA THR A 20 5.44 -8.59 -15.05
C THR A 20 5.52 -7.08 -14.86
N ALA A 21 5.32 -6.34 -15.94
CA ALA A 21 5.23 -4.89 -15.86
C ALA A 21 4.04 -4.55 -14.95
N ARG A 22 4.28 -3.72 -13.93
CA ARG A 22 3.23 -3.16 -13.07
C ARG A 22 2.55 -2.03 -13.85
N TYR A 23 1.21 -2.06 -13.91
CA TYR A 23 0.43 -0.98 -14.50
C TYR A 23 -0.27 -0.19 -13.41
N PHE A 24 -0.23 1.13 -13.55
CA PHE A 24 -0.82 2.06 -12.61
C PHE A 24 -1.97 2.82 -13.27
N HIS A 25 -3.05 3.00 -12.52
CA HIS A 25 -4.28 3.61 -13.00
C HIS A 25 -4.64 4.77 -12.08
N GLN A 26 -4.75 5.97 -12.66
CA GLN A 26 -5.24 7.12 -11.92
C GLN A 26 -6.76 7.10 -11.86
N VAL A 27 -7.31 7.16 -10.66
CA VAL A 27 -8.75 7.16 -10.39
C VAL A 27 -9.08 8.20 -9.32
N THR A 28 -10.35 8.61 -9.24
CA THR A 28 -10.82 9.53 -8.19
C THR A 28 -11.73 8.79 -7.23
N THR A 29 -11.52 8.99 -5.94
CA THR A 29 -12.28 8.31 -4.88
C THR A 29 -12.71 9.28 -3.80
N ASP A 30 -13.55 8.81 -2.89
CA ASP A 30 -14.01 9.57 -1.74
C ASP A 30 -13.08 9.37 -0.55
N PHE A 31 -12.68 10.50 0.05
CA PHE A 31 -11.98 10.56 1.32
C PHE A 31 -12.83 11.34 2.32
N ILE A 32 -13.19 10.68 3.42
CA ILE A 32 -14.01 11.28 4.47
C ILE A 32 -13.14 11.55 5.69
N ASN A 33 -13.09 12.79 6.15
CA ASN A 33 -12.31 13.21 7.31
C ASN A 33 -13.02 14.36 8.07
N TYR A 34 -12.57 14.64 9.29
CA TYR A 34 -12.97 15.81 10.04
C TYR A 34 -12.37 17.09 9.45
N ASP A 35 -13.18 18.15 9.34
CA ASP A 35 -12.70 19.51 9.12
C ASP A 35 -12.11 20.11 10.41
N GLY A 36 -11.52 21.30 10.31
CA GLY A 36 -10.97 22.01 11.48
C GLY A 36 -12.00 22.39 12.56
N ARG A 37 -13.29 22.16 12.31
CA ARG A 37 -14.39 22.36 13.28
C ARG A 37 -14.93 21.04 13.83
N GLY A 38 -14.35 19.90 13.45
CA GLY A 38 -14.79 18.57 13.87
C GLY A 38 -16.00 18.03 13.11
N ASN A 39 -16.40 18.63 11.98
CA ASN A 39 -17.48 18.10 11.14
C ASN A 39 -16.94 17.11 10.11
N LEU A 40 -17.70 16.05 9.82
CA LEU A 40 -17.36 15.13 8.74
C LEU A 40 -17.55 15.80 7.39
N VAL A 41 -16.49 15.79 6.58
CA VAL A 41 -16.47 16.30 5.22
C VAL A 41 -15.99 15.21 4.28
N THR A 42 -16.71 15.04 3.18
CA THR A 42 -16.31 14.16 2.07
C THR A 42 -15.60 14.99 1.01
N ARG A 43 -14.42 14.54 0.58
CA ARG A 43 -13.63 15.15 -0.49
C ARG A 43 -13.34 14.11 -1.56
N ARG A 44 -13.47 14.49 -2.83
CA ARG A 44 -13.01 13.66 -3.93
C ARG A 44 -11.52 13.87 -4.10
N VAL A 45 -10.73 12.81 -3.99
CA VAL A 45 -9.26 12.85 -4.06
C VAL A 45 -8.77 11.94 -5.19
N PRO A 46 -7.75 12.36 -5.96
CA PRO A 46 -7.10 11.48 -6.92
C PRO A 46 -6.23 10.47 -6.18
N ILE A 47 -6.28 9.23 -6.61
CA ILE A 47 -5.39 8.15 -6.18
C ILE A 47 -4.83 7.43 -7.42
N ILE A 48 -3.72 6.74 -7.24
CA ILE A 48 -3.16 5.86 -8.26
C ILE A 48 -3.23 4.44 -7.71
N ILE A 49 -3.80 3.50 -8.44
CA ILE A 49 -3.96 2.11 -8.01
C ILE A 49 -3.25 1.15 -8.97
N GLY A 50 -2.82 0.00 -8.45
CA GLY A 50 -2.33 -1.11 -9.27
C GLY A 50 -3.42 -1.73 -10.15
N SER A 51 -3.02 -2.72 -10.95
CA SER A 51 -3.92 -3.51 -11.78
C SER A 51 -4.95 -4.30 -10.96
N PRO A 52 -6.06 -4.77 -11.55
CA PRO A 52 -7.00 -5.64 -10.87
C PRO A 52 -6.30 -6.86 -10.23
N GLY A 53 -6.55 -7.09 -8.94
CA GLY A 53 -5.88 -8.14 -8.16
C GLY A 53 -4.59 -7.69 -7.45
N GLU A 54 -4.05 -6.53 -7.80
CA GLU A 54 -3.01 -5.87 -7.02
C GLU A 54 -3.64 -5.07 -5.87
N THR A 55 -2.84 -4.78 -4.86
CA THR A 55 -3.25 -4.13 -3.60
C THR A 55 -2.56 -2.78 -3.38
N TYR A 56 -1.75 -2.37 -4.34
CA TYR A 56 -0.95 -1.16 -4.28
C TYR A 56 -1.79 0.09 -4.55
N VAL A 57 -1.73 1.05 -3.62
CA VAL A 57 -2.44 2.33 -3.71
C VAL A 57 -1.48 3.46 -3.36
N LEU A 58 -1.44 4.47 -4.21
CA LEU A 58 -0.67 5.70 -4.05
C LEU A 58 -1.64 6.87 -3.82
N ILE A 59 -1.39 7.63 -2.77
CA ILE A 59 -2.23 8.76 -2.35
C ILE A 59 -1.42 10.02 -2.17
N GLU A 60 -2.09 11.17 -2.24
CA GLU A 60 -1.48 12.45 -1.90
C GLU A 60 -1.04 12.47 -0.43
N SER A 61 0.10 13.12 -0.14
CA SER A 61 0.63 13.21 1.22
C SER A 61 -0.36 13.80 2.22
N SER A 62 -1.20 14.74 1.82
CA SER A 62 -2.22 15.34 2.69
C SER A 62 -3.23 14.31 3.22
N VAL A 63 -3.63 13.35 2.38
CA VAL A 63 -4.53 12.24 2.75
C VAL A 63 -3.82 11.27 3.70
N GLY A 64 -2.58 10.89 3.40
CA GLY A 64 -1.83 9.97 4.26
C GLY A 64 -1.46 10.58 5.61
N THR A 65 -1.12 11.87 5.66
CA THR A 65 -0.88 12.59 6.92
C THR A 65 -2.16 12.67 7.76
N ALA A 66 -3.32 12.90 7.13
CA ALA A 66 -4.60 12.88 7.83
C ALA A 66 -4.92 11.48 8.41
N LEU A 67 -4.66 10.41 7.66
CA LEU A 67 -4.76 9.04 8.17
C LEU A 67 -3.81 8.82 9.36
N ARG A 68 -2.53 9.17 9.25
CA ARG A 68 -1.58 9.04 10.37
C ARG A 68 -2.05 9.82 11.61
N ALA A 69 -2.52 11.06 11.46
CA ALA A 69 -2.94 11.90 12.58
C ALA A 69 -4.08 11.27 13.40
N ALA A 70 -4.90 10.43 12.78
CA ALA A 70 -5.99 9.71 13.43
C ALA A 70 -5.60 8.32 13.95
N SER A 71 -4.34 7.91 13.81
CA SER A 71 -3.87 6.62 14.26
C SER A 71 -3.95 6.48 15.78
N PRO A 72 -4.59 5.42 16.33
CA PRO A 72 -4.64 5.17 17.76
C PRO A 72 -3.24 5.03 18.40
N LEU A 73 -2.24 4.62 17.62
CA LEU A 73 -0.86 4.48 18.08
C LEU A 73 -0.07 5.79 18.06
N ALA A 74 -0.58 6.86 17.45
CA ALA A 74 0.09 8.16 17.43
C ALA A 74 0.20 8.79 18.83
N SER A 75 -0.58 8.31 19.81
CA SER A 75 -0.63 8.86 21.16
C SER A 75 0.35 8.23 22.17
N THR A 76 1.06 7.14 21.84
CA THR A 76 1.74 6.33 22.89
C THR A 76 3.19 5.92 22.64
N SER A 77 3.88 6.39 21.60
CA SER A 77 5.31 6.07 21.43
C SER A 77 6.15 7.29 21.09
N ALA A 78 7.01 7.71 22.02
CA ALA A 78 8.16 8.58 21.79
C ALA A 78 9.36 7.81 21.18
N ALA A 79 9.22 6.51 20.92
CA ALA A 79 10.22 5.70 20.23
C ALA A 79 9.85 5.61 18.75
N CYS A 80 10.69 6.26 17.93
CA CYS A 80 10.69 6.35 16.48
C CYS A 80 9.47 7.00 15.83
N ALA A 81 9.76 8.14 15.20
CA ALA A 81 9.09 8.63 14.00
C ALA A 81 9.14 7.57 12.88
N GLU A 82 8.46 6.43 13.08
CA GLU A 82 8.31 5.45 12.02
C GLU A 82 7.55 6.15 10.92
N ASP A 83 8.07 6.19 9.70
CA ASP A 83 7.39 6.70 8.51
C ASP A 83 6.24 5.79 8.05
N ARG A 84 5.65 4.99 8.96
CA ARG A 84 4.62 4.00 8.68
C ARG A 84 3.46 4.01 9.66
N CYS A 85 2.25 3.78 9.15
CA CYS A 85 1.05 3.69 9.95
C CYS A 85 0.28 2.41 9.62
N LYS A 86 -0.12 1.65 10.64
CA LYS A 86 -1.02 0.50 10.45
C LYS A 86 -2.43 0.95 10.14
N LEU A 87 -3.04 0.30 9.16
CA LEU A 87 -4.41 0.51 8.71
C LEU A 87 -5.12 -0.84 8.62
N THR A 88 -6.44 -0.79 8.46
CA THR A 88 -7.28 -1.94 8.13
C THR A 88 -8.04 -1.62 6.85
N PHE A 89 -8.05 -2.56 5.91
CA PHE A 89 -8.94 -2.52 4.76
C PHE A 89 -10.22 -3.29 5.07
N PHE A 90 -11.38 -2.64 4.94
CA PHE A 90 -12.69 -3.24 5.16
C PHE A 90 -13.31 -3.62 3.81
N HIS A 91 -13.37 -4.91 3.51
CA HIS A 91 -13.71 -5.43 2.19
C HIS A 91 -15.16 -5.12 1.78
N ASP A 92 -16.13 -5.30 2.68
CA ASP A 92 -17.56 -5.08 2.38
C ASP A 92 -17.88 -3.61 2.04
N SER A 93 -17.13 -2.68 2.62
CA SER A 93 -17.34 -1.23 2.44
C SER A 93 -16.22 -0.55 1.65
N GLN A 94 -15.27 -1.34 1.14
CA GLN A 94 -14.15 -0.94 0.27
C GLN A 94 -13.41 0.31 0.74
N HIS A 95 -12.98 0.34 2.00
CA HIS A 95 -12.21 1.49 2.51
C HIS A 95 -11.05 1.09 3.42
N PHE A 96 -10.03 1.94 3.44
CA PHE A 96 -8.97 1.93 4.45
C PHE A 96 -9.35 2.84 5.63
N GLY A 97 -9.09 2.38 6.85
CA GLY A 97 -9.30 3.13 8.09
C GLY A 97 -8.78 2.39 9.32
N PHE A 98 -9.14 2.88 10.51
CA PHE A 98 -8.74 2.26 11.79
C PHE A 98 -9.82 1.41 12.45
N GLY A 99 -11.06 1.54 11.99
CA GLY A 99 -12.23 0.89 12.54
C GLY A 99 -13.42 1.07 11.61
N SER A 100 -14.38 0.14 11.63
CA SER A 100 -15.52 0.15 10.72
C SER A 100 -16.39 1.41 10.84
N SER A 101 -16.39 2.02 12.03
CA SER A 101 -17.17 3.22 12.36
C SER A 101 -16.29 4.46 12.62
N SER A 102 -14.97 4.37 12.49
CA SER A 102 -14.06 5.51 12.74
C SER A 102 -13.71 6.28 11.47
N TYR A 103 -13.19 7.49 11.64
CA TYR A 103 -12.72 8.36 10.55
C TYR A 103 -11.29 8.81 10.86
N PRO A 104 -10.48 9.12 9.84
CA PRO A 104 -10.81 9.22 8.41
C PRO A 104 -10.94 7.88 7.69
N ARG A 105 -11.60 7.90 6.54
CA ARG A 105 -11.77 6.75 5.64
C ARG A 105 -11.40 7.12 4.22
N LEU A 106 -10.58 6.29 3.59
CA LEU A 106 -10.26 6.37 2.17
C LEU A 106 -10.94 5.22 1.44
N TYR A 107 -11.91 5.52 0.58
CA TYR A 107 -12.58 4.51 -0.22
C TYR A 107 -11.72 4.10 -1.41
N ILE A 108 -11.85 2.87 -1.88
CA ILE A 108 -11.13 2.37 -3.05
C ILE A 108 -12.14 1.94 -4.11
N PRO A 109 -12.08 2.50 -5.33
CA PRO A 109 -12.92 2.05 -6.42
C PRO A 109 -12.41 0.71 -6.93
N GLY A 110 -13.18 -0.35 -6.70
CA GLY A 110 -12.86 -1.70 -7.17
C GLY A 110 -12.61 -2.69 -6.03
N GLN A 111 -12.52 -3.97 -6.39
CA GLN A 111 -12.32 -5.03 -5.43
C GLN A 111 -10.83 -5.29 -5.22
N ILE A 112 -10.34 -5.01 -4.02
CA ILE A 112 -9.05 -5.52 -3.55
C ILE A 112 -9.29 -6.97 -3.09
N PRO A 113 -8.48 -7.94 -3.52
CA PRO A 113 -8.69 -9.34 -3.16
C PRO A 113 -8.55 -9.59 -1.66
N ARG A 114 -9.41 -10.46 -1.13
CA ARG A 114 -9.31 -10.95 0.25
C ARG A 114 -8.11 -11.88 0.38
N GLN A 115 -7.37 -11.72 1.48
CA GLN A 115 -6.25 -12.60 1.83
C GLN A 115 -6.68 -13.75 2.73
N THR A 116 -7.83 -13.61 3.40
CA THR A 116 -8.45 -14.59 4.28
C THR A 116 -9.98 -14.49 4.15
N GLU A 117 -10.72 -15.40 4.77
CA GLU A 117 -12.20 -15.35 4.79
C GLU A 117 -12.76 -14.15 5.60
N LEU A 118 -11.91 -13.44 6.34
CA LEU A 118 -12.33 -12.29 7.14
C LEU A 118 -12.72 -11.09 6.26
N ASN A 119 -13.59 -10.24 6.78
CA ASN A 119 -13.98 -8.98 6.14
C ASN A 119 -12.89 -7.90 6.21
N THR A 120 -11.81 -8.16 6.93
CA THR A 120 -10.74 -7.18 7.15
C THR A 120 -9.41 -7.74 6.73
N SER A 121 -8.62 -6.93 6.03
CA SER A 121 -7.21 -7.20 5.76
C SER A 121 -6.33 -6.18 6.48
N PRO A 122 -5.23 -6.62 7.11
CA PRO A 122 -4.22 -5.70 7.62
C PRO A 122 -3.55 -4.95 6.47
N ALA A 123 -3.27 -3.67 6.68
CA ALA A 123 -2.63 -2.80 5.70
C ALA A 123 -1.60 -1.90 6.35
N THR A 124 -0.64 -1.44 5.56
CA THR A 124 0.37 -0.47 6.00
C THR A 124 0.37 0.72 5.07
N LEU A 125 0.36 1.92 5.66
CA LEU A 125 0.57 3.20 5.02
C LEU A 125 2.04 3.61 5.22
N PHE A 126 2.76 3.86 4.13
CA PHE A 126 4.12 4.38 4.10
C PHE A 126 4.08 5.86 3.74
N LEU A 127 4.73 6.70 4.54
CA LEU A 127 4.72 8.17 4.44
C LEU A 127 6.00 8.74 3.84
N SER A 128 6.88 7.90 3.31
CA SER A 128 8.09 8.34 2.61
C SER A 128 7.75 8.85 1.21
N GLY A 129 8.46 9.88 0.75
CA GLY A 129 8.34 10.41 -0.62
C GLY A 129 7.22 11.45 -0.81
N LYS A 130 6.99 11.84 -2.07
CA LYS A 130 6.03 12.90 -2.45
C LYS A 130 4.56 12.44 -2.42
N MET A 131 4.35 11.14 -2.57
CA MET A 131 3.05 10.48 -2.43
C MET A 131 3.23 9.35 -1.45
N HIS A 132 2.18 9.05 -0.70
CA HIS A 132 2.21 8.00 0.30
C HIS A 132 1.63 6.70 -0.28
N GLU A 133 2.15 5.58 0.16
CA GLU A 133 1.80 4.25 -0.36
C GLU A 133 0.95 3.50 0.66
N ILE A 134 -0.11 2.83 0.22
CA ILE A 134 -0.91 1.91 1.02
C ILE A 134 -0.90 0.56 0.33
N VAL A 135 -0.65 -0.48 1.10
CA VAL A 135 -0.56 -1.87 0.64
C VAL A 135 -1.19 -2.81 1.67
N LEU A 136 -1.74 -3.94 1.22
CA LEU A 136 -2.16 -5.01 2.14
C LEU A 136 -0.93 -5.78 2.64
N ASP A 137 -0.84 -6.00 3.93
CA ASP A 137 0.30 -6.66 4.58
C ASP A 137 0.41 -8.13 4.10
N GLY A 138 1.61 -8.62 3.84
CA GLY A 138 1.82 -10.00 3.37
C GLY A 138 1.59 -10.23 1.87
N THR A 139 1.41 -9.16 1.10
CA THR A 139 1.38 -9.22 -0.37
C THR A 139 2.75 -8.92 -0.99
N LEU A 140 2.91 -9.24 -2.29
CA LEU A 140 4.09 -8.81 -3.06
C LEU A 140 4.20 -7.28 -3.15
N ASP A 141 3.07 -6.56 -3.06
CA ASP A 141 3.04 -5.10 -3.03
C ASP A 141 3.59 -4.56 -1.71
N ALA A 142 3.29 -5.22 -0.60
CA ALA A 142 3.91 -4.88 0.68
C ALA A 142 5.43 -5.04 0.64
N SER A 143 5.94 -6.13 0.06
CA SER A 143 7.39 -6.29 -0.12
C SER A 143 7.99 -5.25 -1.05
N PHE A 144 7.26 -4.84 -2.09
CA PHE A 144 7.70 -3.76 -2.98
C PHE A 144 7.76 -2.41 -2.27
N ALA A 145 6.71 -2.01 -1.57
CA ALA A 145 6.63 -0.75 -0.82
C ALA A 145 7.70 -0.68 0.30
N GLU A 146 7.95 -1.81 0.98
CA GLU A 146 9.01 -1.95 1.97
C GLU A 146 10.37 -1.58 1.39
N ASN A 147 10.72 -2.20 0.27
CA ASN A 147 11.98 -1.98 -0.42
C ASN A 147 12.05 -0.56 -1.01
N ALA A 148 10.98 -0.07 -1.63
CA ALA A 148 10.91 1.27 -2.20
C ALA A 148 11.12 2.35 -1.12
N SER A 149 10.43 2.22 0.02
CA SER A 149 10.58 3.12 1.17
C SER A 149 11.99 3.07 1.76
N ALA A 150 12.56 1.88 1.94
CA ALA A 150 13.93 1.72 2.45
C ALA A 150 14.98 2.31 1.49
N THR A 151 14.84 2.08 0.18
CA THR A 151 15.70 2.69 -0.84
C THR A 151 15.55 4.21 -0.83
N GLY A 152 14.33 4.74 -0.74
CA GLY A 152 14.08 6.18 -0.65
C GLY A 152 14.83 6.85 0.50
N ARG A 153 14.81 6.26 1.69
CA ARG A 153 15.56 6.75 2.86
C ARG A 153 17.07 6.70 2.65
N ASN A 154 17.59 5.61 2.08
CA ASN A 154 19.02 5.48 1.80
C ASN A 154 19.52 6.52 0.79
N LEU A 155 18.63 6.98 -0.11
CA LEU A 155 18.94 7.99 -1.13
C LEU A 155 18.62 9.42 -0.69
N GLU A 156 17.96 9.64 0.45
CA GLU A 156 17.46 10.95 0.90
C GLU A 156 18.55 12.01 0.89
N HIS A 157 19.69 11.74 1.54
CA HIS A 157 20.83 12.66 1.59
C HIS A 157 21.35 13.05 0.20
N VAL A 158 21.42 12.10 -0.73
CA VAL A 158 21.92 12.36 -2.10
C VAL A 158 20.90 13.17 -2.90
N LEU A 159 19.61 12.91 -2.70
CA LEU A 159 18.54 13.67 -3.34
C LEU A 159 18.50 15.12 -2.84
N ASP A 160 18.80 15.34 -1.56
CA ASP A 160 18.92 16.68 -0.99
C ASP A 160 20.09 17.46 -1.57
N GLU A 161 21.27 16.84 -1.72
CA GLU A 161 22.43 17.47 -2.38
C GLU A 161 22.12 17.87 -3.83
N LEU A 162 21.38 17.03 -4.55
CA LEU A 162 21.00 17.27 -5.95
C LEU A 162 19.95 18.38 -6.11
N LYS A 163 19.24 18.75 -5.05
CA LYS A 163 18.21 19.80 -5.10
C LYS A 163 18.81 21.20 -5.26
N ASP A 164 20.01 21.40 -4.74
CA ASP A 164 20.69 22.69 -4.68
C ASP A 164 21.75 22.88 -5.78
N MET A 165 21.89 21.91 -6.70
CA MET A 165 22.70 21.99 -7.92
C MET A 165 21.95 22.65 -9.07
#